data_AF-A0A553PIG2-F1
#
_entry.id   AF-A0A553PIG2-F1
#
_cell.length_a   1.000
_cell.length_b   1.000
_cell.length_c   1.000
_cell.angle_alpha   90.00
_cell.angle_beta   90.00
_cell.angle_gamma   90.00
#
_symmetry.space_group_name_H-M   'P 1'
#
loop_
_entity.id
_entity.type
_entity.pdbx_description
1 polymer ?
#
loop_
_entity_poly.entity_id
_entity_poly.type
_entity_poly.pdbx_seq_one_letter_code
_entity_poly.pdbx_strand_id
1 'polypeptide(L)'
;MRSIFYLTSAAAFWATISMVQARPDILPDMVNDCERAVVTGDTCAILYDDDGCEGWELPLKQGYTELTWWYRNDAEAVLVKRGCTLVAYDKKGKTERERGRQFILDGSSYRRHLFKDLRGSNELEDDIESVECQCMSVNRNNHQEMSDGAHGAAANAIMSSNGGGDCLTVRFNAGAAAVLFDDKDCQITDWDAPLYIQDGEYRTFSMFQSVHNWNYKNTIESFALKQGCTMELYRDSDFSDGGQKFHAAGGTLVYSLGRDPKTTSLNNDVESVRVYC
;
A
#
# COMPACT_ATOMS: atom_id res chain seq x y z
N MET A 1 -7.84 -72.24 -55.40
CA MET A 1 -8.54 -71.35 -54.46
C MET A 1 -7.62 -70.20 -54.12
N ARG A 2 -8.14 -68.98 -54.24
CA ARG A 2 -7.47 -67.70 -54.01
C ARG A 2 -7.27 -67.48 -52.50
N SER A 3 -6.21 -66.75 -52.12
CA SER A 3 -6.27 -65.75 -51.05
C SER A 3 -5.09 -64.79 -51.17
N ILE A 4 -5.41 -63.55 -51.55
CA ILE A 4 -4.51 -62.40 -51.64
C ILE A 4 -4.69 -61.64 -50.32
N PHE A 5 -3.61 -61.45 -49.57
CA PHE A 5 -3.60 -60.60 -48.37
C PHE A 5 -3.29 -59.16 -48.77
N TYR A 6 -4.21 -58.24 -48.48
CA TYR A 6 -4.01 -56.80 -48.59
C TYR A 6 -3.47 -56.27 -47.25
N LEU A 7 -2.27 -55.70 -47.27
CA LEU A 7 -1.72 -54.87 -46.19
C LEU A 7 -2.18 -53.43 -46.42
N THR A 8 -3.17 -52.98 -45.65
CA THR A 8 -3.57 -51.57 -45.59
C THR A 8 -2.74 -50.85 -44.53
N SER A 9 -1.83 -50.00 -44.96
CA SER A 9 -1.09 -49.08 -44.09
C SER A 9 -2.01 -47.95 -43.64
N ALA A 10 -2.35 -47.91 -42.35
CA ALA A 10 -3.00 -46.77 -41.73
C ALA A 10 -1.93 -45.71 -41.40
N ALA A 11 -1.89 -44.64 -42.19
CA ALA A 11 -1.09 -43.46 -41.86
C ALA A 11 -1.79 -42.68 -40.75
N ALA A 12 -1.23 -42.70 -39.53
CA ALA A 12 -1.65 -41.85 -38.45
C ALA A 12 -1.13 -40.42 -38.69
N PHE A 13 -2.01 -39.54 -39.17
CA PHE A 13 -1.78 -38.10 -39.19
C PHE A 13 -1.88 -37.57 -37.76
N TRP A 14 -0.74 -37.34 -37.12
CA TRP A 14 -0.66 -36.53 -35.91
C TRP A 14 -0.77 -35.06 -36.33
N ALA A 15 -1.99 -34.51 -36.27
CA ALA A 15 -2.18 -33.08 -36.32
C ALA A 15 -1.66 -32.49 -34.99
N THR A 16 -0.46 -31.93 -35.01
CA THR A 16 0.04 -31.10 -33.92
C THR A 16 -0.80 -29.82 -33.89
N ILE A 17 -1.84 -29.80 -33.07
CA ILE A 17 -2.45 -28.55 -32.62
C ILE A 17 -1.35 -27.84 -31.82
N SER A 18 -0.70 -26.87 -32.46
CA SER A 18 0.08 -25.87 -31.71
C SER A 18 -0.91 -25.18 -30.80
N MET A 19 -0.91 -25.56 -29.53
CA MET A 19 -1.48 -24.73 -28.49
C MET A 19 -0.74 -23.41 -28.58
N VAL A 20 -1.38 -22.40 -29.15
CA VAL A 20 -0.99 -21.01 -28.96
C VAL A 20 -1.08 -20.81 -27.47
N GLN A 21 0.10 -20.89 -26.84
CA GLN A 21 0.32 -20.63 -25.45
C GLN A 21 -0.08 -19.17 -25.25
N ALA A 22 -1.33 -18.96 -24.83
CA ALA A 22 -1.78 -17.67 -24.36
C ALA A 22 -0.82 -17.28 -23.25
N ARG A 23 0.06 -16.32 -23.54
CA ARG A 23 0.91 -15.71 -22.53
C ARG A 23 -0.03 -15.02 -21.54
N PRO A 24 -0.06 -15.41 -20.26
CA PRO A 24 -0.87 -14.70 -19.26
C PRO A 24 -0.30 -13.32 -18.89
N ASP A 25 0.83 -12.90 -19.47
CA ASP A 25 1.63 -11.77 -18.98
C ASP A 25 1.44 -10.47 -19.75
N ILE A 26 0.21 -10.15 -20.17
CA ILE A 26 -0.14 -8.78 -20.58
C ILE A 26 -1.58 -8.49 -20.13
N LEU A 27 -1.83 -8.57 -18.82
CA LEU A 27 -2.70 -7.56 -18.26
C LEU A 27 -1.89 -6.27 -18.32
N PRO A 28 -2.35 -5.21 -19.01
CA PRO A 28 -1.73 -3.92 -18.83
C PRO A 28 -1.75 -3.68 -17.33
N ASP A 29 -0.55 -3.65 -16.75
CA ASP A 29 -0.28 -2.96 -15.51
C ASP A 29 -1.20 -1.74 -15.55
N MET A 30 -2.21 -1.69 -14.68
CA MET A 30 -3.06 -0.52 -14.51
C MET A 30 -2.14 0.52 -13.92
N VAL A 31 -1.24 1.04 -14.77
CA VAL A 31 -0.29 2.09 -14.47
C VAL A 31 -1.15 3.18 -13.92
N ASN A 32 -1.06 3.35 -12.60
CA ASN A 32 -1.81 4.30 -11.83
C ASN A 32 -1.74 5.65 -12.55
N ASP A 33 -2.78 6.02 -13.31
CA ASP A 33 -2.74 7.17 -14.23
C ASP A 33 -2.50 8.49 -13.45
N CYS A 34 -2.74 8.44 -12.14
CA CYS A 34 -2.35 9.45 -11.16
C CYS A 34 -0.85 9.73 -11.05
N GLU A 35 0.04 8.84 -11.51
CA GLU A 35 1.47 9.17 -11.57
C GLU A 35 1.75 10.34 -12.53
N ARG A 36 0.86 10.59 -13.50
CA ARG A 36 0.95 11.74 -14.41
C ARG A 36 0.33 13.01 -13.84
N ALA A 37 -0.47 12.92 -12.78
CA ALA A 37 -1.14 14.07 -12.20
C ALA A 37 -0.11 15.08 -11.67
N VAL A 38 -0.21 16.31 -12.15
CA VAL A 38 0.78 17.36 -11.87
C VAL A 38 0.35 18.16 -10.64
N VAL A 39 0.85 17.76 -9.47
CA VAL A 39 0.60 18.51 -8.22
C VAL A 39 1.54 19.73 -8.13
N THR A 40 1.06 20.89 -8.56
CA THR A 40 1.86 22.13 -8.61
C THR A 40 1.68 23.04 -7.39
N GLY A 41 2.63 23.97 -7.19
CA GLY A 41 2.47 25.11 -6.28
C GLY A 41 2.17 24.76 -4.81
N ASP A 42 1.12 25.41 -4.28
CA ASP A 42 0.60 25.28 -2.92
C ASP A 42 -0.49 24.20 -2.77
N THR A 43 -0.78 23.45 -3.83
CA THR A 43 -1.68 22.29 -3.78
C THR A 43 -1.15 21.27 -2.79
N CYS A 44 -2.02 20.81 -1.91
CA CYS A 44 -1.79 19.86 -0.83
C CYS A 44 -2.35 18.47 -1.20
N ALA A 45 -3.52 18.44 -1.83
CA ALA A 45 -4.13 17.24 -2.37
C ALA A 45 -5.02 17.61 -3.57
N ILE A 46 -5.47 16.62 -4.34
CA ILE A 46 -6.46 16.78 -5.41
C ILE A 46 -7.54 15.71 -5.18
N LEU A 47 -8.80 16.12 -5.23
CA LEU A 47 -9.95 15.20 -5.28
C LEU A 47 -10.37 15.04 -6.74
N TYR A 48 -10.83 13.84 -7.07
CA TYR A 48 -11.35 13.45 -8.38
C TYR A 48 -12.71 12.78 -8.20
N ASP A 49 -13.62 12.95 -9.15
CA ASP A 49 -14.91 12.24 -9.22
C ASP A 49 -14.90 10.96 -10.02
N ASP A 50 -13.80 10.68 -10.69
CA ASP A 50 -13.63 9.43 -11.40
C ASP A 50 -12.33 8.76 -10.95
N ASP A 51 -12.20 7.49 -11.28
CA ASP A 51 -10.98 6.77 -10.98
C ASP A 51 -9.82 7.14 -11.91
N GLY A 52 -8.64 6.63 -11.56
CA GLY A 52 -7.44 6.89 -12.37
C GLY A 52 -7.00 8.36 -12.40
N CYS A 53 -7.51 9.22 -11.51
CA CYS A 53 -7.26 10.66 -11.52
C CYS A 53 -7.78 11.35 -12.80
N GLU A 54 -8.95 10.93 -13.27
CA GLU A 54 -9.67 11.54 -14.37
C GLU A 54 -10.86 12.39 -13.87
N GLY A 55 -11.69 12.89 -14.78
CA GLY A 55 -12.89 13.65 -14.44
C GLY A 55 -12.64 15.11 -14.02
N TRP A 56 -13.48 15.65 -13.13
CA TRP A 56 -13.24 16.94 -12.50
C TRP A 56 -12.13 16.84 -11.46
N GLU A 57 -11.31 17.89 -11.39
CA GLU A 57 -10.22 17.99 -10.41
C GLU A 57 -10.50 19.13 -9.44
N LEU A 58 -10.46 18.85 -8.14
CA LEU A 58 -10.49 19.88 -7.11
C LEU A 58 -9.14 19.96 -6.40
N PRO A 59 -8.24 20.86 -6.82
CA PRO A 59 -6.99 21.10 -6.11
C PRO A 59 -7.25 21.76 -4.76
N LEU A 60 -6.87 21.05 -3.70
CA LEU A 60 -7.01 21.48 -2.32
C LEU A 60 -5.74 22.19 -1.86
N LYS A 61 -5.91 23.35 -1.21
CA LYS A 61 -4.82 24.05 -0.53
C LYS A 61 -4.65 23.51 0.89
N GLN A 62 -3.59 23.94 1.56
CA GLN A 62 -3.43 23.68 2.99
C GLN A 62 -4.53 24.35 3.81
N GLY A 63 -4.94 23.69 4.90
CA GLY A 63 -6.01 24.10 5.80
C GLY A 63 -7.30 23.31 5.60
N TYR A 64 -8.36 23.78 6.26
CA TYR A 64 -9.69 23.20 6.21
C TYR A 64 -10.52 23.80 5.05
N THR A 65 -11.19 22.94 4.28
CA THR A 65 -12.03 23.30 3.15
C THR A 65 -13.37 22.57 3.25
N GLU A 66 -14.48 23.33 3.20
CA GLU A 66 -15.81 22.76 3.02
C GLU A 66 -16.08 22.61 1.52
N LEU A 67 -16.53 21.42 1.11
CA LEU A 67 -16.83 21.14 -0.29
C LEU A 67 -18.16 21.80 -0.67
N THR A 68 -18.21 22.37 -1.87
CA THR A 68 -19.47 22.94 -2.39
C THR A 68 -20.40 21.80 -2.83
N TRP A 69 -21.68 22.11 -3.09
CA TRP A 69 -22.65 21.12 -3.55
C TRP A 69 -22.18 20.33 -4.79
N TRP A 70 -21.37 20.94 -5.66
CA TRP A 70 -20.87 20.31 -6.89
C TRP A 70 -19.75 19.30 -6.68
N TYR A 71 -19.10 19.31 -5.52
CA TYR A 71 -17.90 18.49 -5.25
C TYR A 71 -18.08 17.56 -4.05
N ARG A 72 -19.12 17.80 -3.25
CA ARG A 72 -19.41 16.94 -2.10
C ARG A 72 -20.10 15.68 -2.59
N ASN A 73 -19.83 14.59 -1.89
CA ASN A 73 -20.50 13.31 -2.13
C ASN A 73 -20.32 12.75 -3.54
N ASP A 74 -19.20 13.07 -4.17
CA ASP A 74 -18.92 12.74 -5.57
C ASP A 74 -17.42 12.53 -5.78
N ALA A 75 -16.64 12.44 -4.69
CA ALA A 75 -15.21 12.25 -4.78
C ALA A 75 -14.93 10.73 -4.73
N GLU A 76 -14.48 10.18 -5.86
CA GLU A 76 -14.17 8.77 -6.03
C GLU A 76 -12.67 8.49 -5.89
N ALA A 77 -11.81 9.51 -5.96
CA ALA A 77 -10.37 9.35 -5.85
C ALA A 77 -9.69 10.56 -5.18
N VAL A 78 -8.55 10.27 -4.55
CA VAL A 78 -7.74 11.27 -3.85
C VAL A 78 -6.26 11.08 -4.16
N LEU A 79 -5.60 12.18 -4.54
CA LEU A 79 -4.15 12.26 -4.65
C LEU A 79 -3.58 13.24 -3.62
N VAL A 80 -2.84 12.75 -2.64
CA VAL A 80 -2.18 13.56 -1.62
C VAL A 80 -0.74 13.84 -2.02
N LYS A 81 -0.35 15.10 -1.91
CA LYS A 81 1.03 15.51 -2.18
C LYS A 81 1.98 14.85 -1.18
N ARG A 82 3.12 14.34 -1.67
CA ARG A 82 4.21 13.88 -0.81
C ARG A 82 4.55 14.94 0.25
N GLY A 83 4.77 14.51 1.49
CA GLY A 83 5.03 15.42 2.61
C GLY A 83 3.76 16.07 3.19
N CYS A 84 2.57 15.69 2.72
CA CYS A 84 1.30 16.21 3.23
C CYS A 84 0.40 15.08 3.73
N THR A 85 -0.51 15.44 4.62
CA THR A 85 -1.53 14.57 5.21
C THR A 85 -2.89 15.18 4.90
N LEU A 86 -3.82 14.36 4.42
CA LEU A 86 -5.21 14.74 4.23
C LEU A 86 -6.08 14.00 5.26
N VAL A 87 -7.01 14.73 5.86
CA VAL A 87 -8.12 14.18 6.63
C VAL A 87 -9.41 14.56 5.91
N ALA A 88 -10.19 13.58 5.49
CA ALA A 88 -11.49 13.79 4.85
C ALA A 88 -12.61 13.43 5.83
N TYR A 89 -13.72 14.17 5.76
CA TYR A 89 -14.81 14.10 6.71
C TYR A 89 -16.17 13.98 6.02
N ASP A 90 -17.09 13.22 6.64
CA ASP A 90 -18.44 13.01 6.09
C ASP A 90 -19.42 14.17 6.34
N LYS A 91 -18.99 15.16 7.13
CA LYS A 91 -19.75 16.38 7.39
C LYS A 91 -18.83 17.59 7.39
N LYS A 92 -19.42 18.74 7.14
CA LYS A 92 -18.83 20.04 7.50
C LYS A 92 -18.99 20.36 8.99
N GLY A 93 -18.05 21.09 9.56
CA GLY A 93 -18.10 21.52 10.95
C GLY A 93 -16.93 22.44 11.34
N LYS A 94 -17.16 23.32 12.31
CA LYS A 94 -16.12 24.23 12.82
C LYS A 94 -15.12 23.51 13.69
N THR A 95 -15.55 22.43 14.32
CA THR A 95 -14.72 21.57 15.18
C THR A 95 -14.66 20.16 14.61
N GLU A 96 -13.59 19.42 14.89
CA GLU A 96 -13.44 18.02 14.47
C GLU A 96 -14.64 17.15 14.88
N ARG A 97 -15.17 17.37 16.09
CA ARG A 97 -16.35 16.65 16.60
C ARG A 97 -17.61 16.86 15.76
N GLU A 98 -17.77 18.03 15.14
CA GLU A 98 -18.93 18.34 14.29
C GLU A 98 -18.80 17.73 12.89
N ARG A 99 -17.58 17.41 12.46
CA ARG A 99 -17.27 16.92 11.10
C ARG A 99 -17.56 15.43 10.89
N GLY A 100 -17.93 14.70 11.94
CA GLY A 100 -18.44 13.34 11.82
C GLY A 100 -17.36 12.27 11.64
N ARG A 101 -17.60 11.29 10.75
CA ARG A 101 -16.63 10.23 10.45
C ARG A 101 -15.47 10.81 9.65
N GLN A 102 -14.29 10.21 9.79
CA GLN A 102 -13.10 10.62 9.05
C GLN A 102 -12.30 9.44 8.50
N PHE A 103 -11.58 9.66 7.41
CA PHE A 103 -10.42 8.85 7.04
C PHE A 103 -9.19 9.74 6.85
N ILE A 104 -8.01 9.14 7.01
CA ILE A 104 -6.74 9.85 6.97
C ILE A 104 -5.87 9.23 5.88
N LEU A 105 -5.38 10.06 4.97
CA LEU A 105 -4.42 9.68 3.94
C LEU A 105 -3.10 10.42 4.18
N ASP A 106 -2.15 9.72 4.80
CA ASP A 106 -0.88 10.28 5.24
C ASP A 106 0.23 10.11 4.21
N GLY A 107 0.38 11.07 3.31
CA GLY A 107 1.48 11.15 2.35
C GLY A 107 2.79 11.69 2.94
N SER A 108 2.86 11.94 4.25
CA SER A 108 3.94 12.72 4.85
C SER A 108 5.30 12.00 4.88
N SER A 109 5.26 10.67 4.94
CA SER A 109 6.46 9.80 4.94
C SER A 109 6.82 9.25 3.55
N TYR A 110 6.04 9.57 2.52
CA TYR A 110 6.19 8.98 1.18
C TYR A 110 7.11 9.82 0.29
N ARG A 111 7.89 9.14 -0.57
CA ARG A 111 8.77 9.78 -1.57
C ARG A 111 8.01 10.28 -2.80
N ARG A 112 6.85 9.68 -3.06
CA ARG A 112 5.93 9.99 -4.17
C ARG A 112 4.60 10.50 -3.62
N HIS A 113 3.79 11.10 -4.48
CA HIS A 113 2.39 11.41 -4.17
C HIS A 113 1.66 10.12 -3.82
N LEU A 114 0.71 10.20 -2.89
CA LEU A 114 -0.05 9.05 -2.43
C LEU A 114 -1.44 9.11 -3.07
N PHE A 115 -1.80 8.06 -3.79
CA PHE A 115 -3.11 7.92 -4.41
C PHE A 115 -3.97 6.95 -3.61
N LYS A 116 -5.28 7.21 -3.58
CA LYS A 116 -6.31 6.33 -3.03
C LYS A 116 -7.54 6.39 -3.92
N ASP A 117 -7.96 5.23 -4.42
CA ASP A 117 -9.30 5.03 -5.00
C ASP A 117 -10.28 4.74 -3.85
N LEU A 118 -11.38 5.49 -3.80
CA LEU A 118 -12.42 5.42 -2.78
C LEU A 118 -13.59 4.53 -3.18
N ARG A 119 -13.67 4.09 -4.44
CA ARG A 119 -14.80 3.30 -4.92
C ARG A 119 -14.88 1.94 -4.26
N GLY A 120 -16.09 1.54 -3.91
CA GLY A 120 -16.36 0.33 -3.13
C GLY A 120 -15.68 0.31 -1.77
N SER A 121 -15.14 1.43 -1.30
CA SER A 121 -14.59 1.55 0.05
C SER A 121 -15.72 1.92 1.02
N ASN A 122 -15.64 1.42 2.25
CA ASN A 122 -16.52 1.93 3.30
C ASN A 122 -16.04 3.30 3.84
N GLU A 123 -14.97 3.85 3.27
CA GLU A 123 -14.22 5.02 3.71
C GLU A 123 -14.72 6.27 2.98
N LEU A 124 -15.94 6.69 3.32
CA LEU A 124 -16.56 7.94 2.86
C LEU A 124 -16.76 8.08 1.34
N GLU A 125 -16.82 6.97 0.59
CA GLU A 125 -17.30 6.96 -0.80
C GLU A 125 -18.63 7.73 -0.89
N ASP A 126 -18.68 8.73 -1.77
CA ASP A 126 -19.83 9.62 -1.95
C ASP A 126 -20.36 10.29 -0.67
N ASP A 127 -19.54 10.42 0.37
CA ASP A 127 -19.93 11.02 1.64
C ASP A 127 -19.04 12.21 2.04
N ILE A 128 -17.93 12.48 1.33
CA ILE A 128 -17.01 13.56 1.71
C ILE A 128 -17.71 14.92 1.56
N GLU A 129 -17.83 15.65 2.67
CA GLU A 129 -18.35 17.02 2.71
C GLU A 129 -17.31 18.06 3.08
N SER A 130 -16.23 17.67 3.76
CA SER A 130 -15.13 18.58 4.09
C SER A 130 -13.81 17.86 4.21
N VAL A 131 -12.73 18.61 4.06
CA VAL A 131 -11.36 18.09 4.10
C VAL A 131 -10.46 19.04 4.87
N GLU A 132 -9.44 18.51 5.52
CA GLU A 132 -8.35 19.27 6.10
C GLU A 132 -7.02 18.70 5.59
N CYS A 133 -6.24 19.55 4.92
CA CYS A 133 -4.98 19.13 4.35
C CYS A 133 -3.82 19.92 4.97
N GLN A 134 -2.78 19.22 5.43
CA GLN A 134 -1.64 19.85 6.06
C GLN A 134 -0.36 19.33 5.42
N CYS A 135 0.51 20.23 4.96
CA CYS A 135 1.84 19.86 4.49
C CYS A 135 2.85 20.17 5.56
N MET A 136 3.73 19.22 5.85
CA MET A 136 4.94 19.55 6.60
C MET A 136 5.72 20.55 5.77
N SER A 137 5.84 21.78 6.27
CA SER A 137 6.75 22.76 5.70
C SER A 137 8.15 22.16 5.80
N VAL A 138 8.65 21.57 4.71
CA VAL A 138 10.06 21.27 4.58
C VAL A 138 10.72 22.63 4.72
N ASN A 139 11.32 22.90 5.88
CA ASN A 139 11.88 24.21 6.22
C ASN A 139 12.96 24.52 5.16
N ARG A 140 12.57 25.25 4.11
CA ARG A 140 13.41 25.59 2.96
C ARG A 140 14.50 26.59 3.29
N ASN A 141 14.66 26.97 4.56
CA ASN A 141 15.76 27.80 5.02
C ASN A 141 17.11 27.07 5.05
N ASN A 142 17.14 25.78 4.71
CA ASN A 142 18.34 25.05 4.31
C ASN A 142 18.31 24.62 2.83
N HIS A 143 17.74 25.42 1.93
CA HIS A 143 18.10 25.36 0.52
C HIS A 143 19.50 25.94 0.35
N GLN A 144 20.51 25.13 0.66
CA GLN A 144 21.75 25.21 -0.10
C GLN A 144 21.41 24.71 -1.50
N GLU A 145 21.62 25.58 -2.49
CA GLU A 145 21.61 25.24 -3.91
C GLU A 145 22.37 23.94 -4.13
N MET A 146 21.66 22.83 -4.39
CA MET A 146 22.20 21.76 -5.21
C MET A 146 21.88 22.14 -6.65
N SER A 147 22.60 23.16 -7.12
CA SER A 147 22.81 23.38 -8.53
C SER A 147 23.62 22.22 -9.08
N ASP A 148 23.20 21.77 -10.26
CA ASP A 148 23.85 20.81 -11.15
C ASP A 148 25.39 20.90 -11.10
N GLY A 149 25.99 20.01 -10.32
CA GLY A 149 27.42 19.90 -10.12
C GLY A 149 27.80 18.43 -10.09
N ALA A 150 28.09 17.90 -11.27
CA ALA A 150 28.73 16.60 -11.44
C ALA A 150 29.97 16.51 -10.53
N HIS A 151 29.92 15.66 -9.51
CA HIS A 151 31.03 14.86 -8.98
C HIS A 151 30.48 13.89 -7.93
N GLY A 152 30.73 12.59 -8.15
CA GLY A 152 30.04 11.51 -7.46
C GLY A 152 30.38 11.38 -5.97
N ALA A 153 29.36 11.04 -5.19
CA ALA A 153 29.45 10.17 -4.01
C ALA A 153 28.04 9.83 -3.47
N ALA A 154 27.68 8.55 -3.57
CA ALA A 154 26.73 7.80 -2.74
C ALA A 154 25.28 8.33 -2.57
N ALA A 155 24.46 8.08 -3.59
CA ALA A 155 23.06 7.74 -3.34
C ALA A 155 23.01 6.35 -2.66
N ASN A 156 22.83 6.31 -1.34
CA ASN A 156 22.59 5.04 -0.63
C ASN A 156 21.12 4.62 -0.78
N ALA A 157 20.76 4.24 -2.00
CA ALA A 157 19.87 3.12 -2.23
C ALA A 157 20.78 1.93 -2.54
N ILE A 158 20.89 0.99 -1.61
CA ILE A 158 21.40 -0.34 -1.89
C ILE A 158 20.42 -1.31 -1.25
N MET A 159 19.34 -1.60 -1.97
CA MET A 159 18.78 -2.95 -1.94
C MET A 159 19.75 -3.80 -2.76
N SER A 160 20.71 -4.42 -2.06
CA SER A 160 21.66 -5.35 -2.68
C SER A 160 21.00 -6.71 -2.75
N SER A 161 20.48 -7.03 -3.93
CA SER A 161 20.28 -8.39 -4.41
C SER A 161 21.62 -9.12 -4.44
N ASN A 162 21.95 -9.85 -3.37
CA ASN A 162 22.90 -10.96 -3.40
C ASN A 162 22.64 -11.90 -2.23
N GLY A 163 22.01 -13.03 -2.55
CA GLY A 163 21.80 -14.26 -1.76
C GLY A 163 22.31 -14.27 -0.32
N GLY A 164 21.39 -13.99 0.61
CA GLY A 164 21.61 -14.00 2.06
C GLY A 164 20.80 -12.89 2.72
N GLY A 165 19.47 -13.01 2.68
CA GLY A 165 18.51 -12.00 3.14
C GLY A 165 18.66 -11.73 4.63
N ASP A 166 19.39 -10.69 4.99
CA ASP A 166 19.52 -10.24 6.35
C ASP A 166 18.85 -8.87 6.45
N CYS A 167 17.73 -8.80 7.18
CA CYS A 167 16.94 -7.60 7.44
C CYS A 167 17.67 -6.52 8.28
N LEU A 168 19.00 -6.58 8.37
CA LEU A 168 19.82 -5.79 9.28
C LEU A 168 19.73 -4.28 9.03
N THR A 169 19.13 -3.85 7.91
CA THR A 169 19.04 -2.45 7.51
C THR A 169 17.63 -1.88 7.49
N VAL A 170 16.63 -2.52 8.10
CA VAL A 170 15.29 -1.92 8.16
C VAL A 170 15.34 -0.57 8.88
N ARG A 171 14.94 0.49 8.17
CA ARG A 171 14.86 1.85 8.68
C ARG A 171 13.40 2.19 8.98
N PHE A 172 13.15 2.67 10.18
CA PHE A 172 11.85 3.19 10.57
C PHE A 172 11.75 4.65 10.12
N ASN A 173 10.66 4.98 9.43
CA ASN A 173 10.31 6.38 9.17
C ASN A 173 9.91 7.08 10.49
N ALA A 174 9.88 8.42 10.50
CA ALA A 174 9.57 9.18 11.70
C ALA A 174 8.15 8.85 12.19
N GLY A 175 8.05 8.14 13.33
CA GLY A 175 6.80 7.69 13.93
C GLY A 175 6.55 6.18 13.79
N ALA A 176 7.12 5.54 12.77
CA ALA A 176 6.86 4.12 12.51
C ALA A 176 7.38 3.26 13.68
N ALA A 177 6.51 2.37 14.15
CA ALA A 177 6.76 1.41 15.21
C ALA A 177 6.96 -0.02 14.65
N ALA A 178 6.31 -0.36 13.54
CA ALA A 178 6.55 -1.60 12.81
C ALA A 178 6.62 -1.37 11.30
N VAL A 179 7.23 -2.33 10.60
CA VAL A 179 7.26 -2.43 9.14
C VAL A 179 6.89 -3.87 8.76
N LEU A 180 5.92 -4.05 7.88
CA LEU A 180 5.46 -5.35 7.39
C LEU A 180 5.92 -5.57 5.95
N PHE A 181 6.16 -6.83 5.62
CA PHE A 181 6.67 -7.31 4.35
C PHE A 181 5.87 -8.53 3.90
N ASP A 182 5.68 -8.66 2.59
CA ASP A 182 4.93 -9.73 1.93
C ASP A 182 5.74 -10.99 1.64
N ASP A 183 7.04 -10.93 1.81
CA ASP A 183 7.89 -12.11 1.70
C ASP A 183 8.80 -12.23 2.93
N LYS A 184 9.39 -13.40 3.10
CA LYS A 184 10.36 -13.70 4.14
C LYS A 184 11.59 -12.82 4.01
N ASP A 185 12.21 -12.61 5.16
CA ASP A 185 13.52 -11.96 5.25
C ASP A 185 13.49 -10.51 4.74
N CYS A 186 12.37 -9.83 5.04
CA CYS A 186 12.11 -8.42 4.73
C CYS A 186 12.18 -8.09 3.23
N GLN A 187 11.79 -9.05 2.41
CA GLN A 187 11.67 -8.88 0.97
C GLN A 187 10.29 -8.36 0.61
N ILE A 188 10.24 -7.66 -0.51
CA ILE A 188 9.02 -7.18 -1.13
C ILE A 188 8.98 -7.78 -2.52
N THR A 189 8.00 -8.65 -2.80
CA THR A 189 7.91 -9.40 -4.06
C THR A 189 6.63 -9.11 -4.83
N ASP A 190 5.51 -9.16 -4.13
CA ASP A 190 4.15 -8.95 -4.61
C ASP A 190 3.62 -7.55 -4.27
N TRP A 191 4.17 -6.87 -3.25
CA TRP A 191 3.82 -5.49 -2.91
C TRP A 191 4.67 -4.46 -3.65
N ASP A 192 4.15 -3.23 -3.78
CA ASP A 192 4.92 -2.11 -4.35
C ASP A 192 5.95 -1.53 -3.35
N ALA A 193 5.65 -1.66 -2.04
CA ALA A 193 6.44 -1.11 -0.95
C ALA A 193 6.13 -1.80 0.38
N PRO A 194 7.05 -1.77 1.36
CA PRO A 194 6.76 -2.24 2.70
C PRO A 194 5.71 -1.37 3.39
N LEU A 195 4.91 -1.99 4.26
CA LEU A 195 3.84 -1.31 4.99
C LEU A 195 4.34 -0.82 6.35
N TYR A 196 4.29 0.49 6.58
CA TYR A 196 4.71 1.10 7.86
C TYR A 196 3.51 1.27 8.79
N ILE A 197 3.65 0.82 10.03
CA ILE A 197 2.63 0.94 11.08
C ILE A 197 3.16 1.88 12.16
N GLN A 198 2.40 2.92 12.49
CA GLN A 198 2.73 3.92 13.49
C GLN A 198 2.54 3.39 14.92
N ASP A 199 3.10 4.10 15.89
CA ASP A 199 2.83 3.84 17.32
C ASP A 199 1.36 4.09 17.68
N GLY A 200 0.72 3.12 18.33
CA GLY A 200 -0.70 3.14 18.68
C GLY A 200 -1.65 2.80 17.52
N GLU A 201 -1.13 2.58 16.31
CA GLU A 201 -1.94 2.23 15.15
C GLU A 201 -2.35 0.75 15.19
N TYR A 202 -3.57 0.49 14.72
CA TYR A 202 -4.02 -0.84 14.34
C TYR A 202 -4.45 -0.81 12.87
N ARG A 203 -4.26 -1.93 12.17
CA ARG A 203 -4.73 -2.13 10.80
C ARG A 203 -5.44 -3.45 10.68
N THR A 204 -6.40 -3.49 9.79
CA THR A 204 -7.11 -4.71 9.41
C THR A 204 -7.14 -4.79 7.90
N PHE A 205 -6.83 -5.97 7.40
CA PHE A 205 -6.76 -6.32 5.99
C PHE A 205 -8.04 -7.03 5.54
N SER A 206 -9.14 -6.82 6.27
CA SER A 206 -10.43 -7.33 5.88
C SER A 206 -10.84 -6.79 4.52
N MET A 207 -11.25 -7.69 3.62
CA MET A 207 -11.84 -7.31 2.33
C MET A 207 -13.16 -6.57 2.52
N PHE A 208 -13.86 -6.77 3.65
CA PHE A 208 -15.10 -6.06 3.97
C PHE A 208 -14.89 -4.61 4.40
N GLN A 209 -13.64 -4.23 4.72
CA GLN A 209 -13.32 -2.85 5.07
C GLN A 209 -12.73 -2.07 3.90
N SER A 210 -11.92 -2.70 3.04
CA SER A 210 -11.46 -2.06 1.82
C SER A 210 -11.10 -3.09 0.77
N VAL A 211 -11.51 -2.85 -0.49
CA VAL A 211 -11.14 -3.69 -1.64
C VAL A 211 -9.62 -3.66 -1.90
N HIS A 212 -8.93 -2.60 -1.49
CA HIS A 212 -7.46 -2.48 -1.58
C HIS A 212 -6.73 -3.39 -0.59
N ASN A 213 -7.43 -3.91 0.42
CA ASN A 213 -6.84 -4.86 1.34
C ASN A 213 -6.59 -6.23 0.70
N TRP A 214 -7.09 -6.49 -0.51
CA TRP A 214 -6.85 -7.75 -1.21
C TRP A 214 -5.36 -8.02 -1.46
N ASN A 215 -4.57 -6.97 -1.70
CA ASN A 215 -3.13 -7.13 -1.94
C ASN A 215 -2.35 -7.47 -0.65
N TYR A 216 -2.86 -7.04 0.51
CA TYR A 216 -2.17 -7.19 1.81
C TYR A 216 -2.68 -8.37 2.65
N LYS A 217 -3.93 -8.76 2.43
CA LYS A 217 -4.55 -9.87 3.15
C LYS A 217 -3.81 -11.14 2.82
N ASN A 218 -3.44 -11.89 3.86
CA ASN A 218 -2.87 -13.22 3.70
C ASN A 218 -1.56 -13.24 2.90
N THR A 219 -0.84 -12.12 2.87
CA THR A 219 0.47 -12.04 2.19
C THR A 219 1.58 -11.62 3.15
N ILE A 220 1.29 -11.18 4.37
CA ILE A 220 2.35 -10.83 5.34
C ILE A 220 3.13 -12.09 5.74
N GLU A 221 4.44 -12.08 5.44
CA GLU A 221 5.36 -13.18 5.76
C GLU A 221 6.51 -12.75 6.66
N SER A 222 6.82 -11.46 6.77
CA SER A 222 7.82 -10.98 7.73
C SER A 222 7.56 -9.56 8.22
N PHE A 223 8.21 -9.20 9.32
CA PHE A 223 8.12 -7.85 9.90
C PHE A 223 9.39 -7.42 10.60
N ALA A 224 9.53 -6.12 10.77
CA ALA A 224 10.47 -5.50 11.69
C ALA A 224 9.72 -4.64 12.71
N LEU A 225 10.03 -4.81 13.99
CA LEU A 225 9.43 -4.13 15.12
C LEU A 225 10.49 -3.29 15.84
N LYS A 226 10.22 -2.00 16.00
CA LYS A 226 11.13 -1.05 16.62
C LYS A 226 11.38 -1.40 18.09
N GLN A 227 12.60 -1.15 18.55
CA GLN A 227 12.97 -1.37 19.95
C GLN A 227 11.99 -0.71 20.93
N GLY A 228 11.60 -1.43 21.97
CA GLY A 228 10.66 -0.99 23.00
C GLY A 228 9.20 -1.25 22.64
N CYS A 229 8.89 -1.48 21.37
CA CYS A 229 7.53 -1.68 20.92
C CYS A 229 7.08 -3.13 21.06
N THR A 230 5.77 -3.29 21.02
CA THR A 230 5.05 -4.54 21.06
C THR A 230 4.07 -4.57 19.90
N MET A 231 4.06 -5.68 19.18
CA MET A 231 3.12 -5.91 18.09
C MET A 231 2.31 -7.16 18.37
N GLU A 232 1.03 -7.12 17.99
CA GLU A 232 0.16 -8.29 18.01
C GLU A 232 -0.40 -8.51 16.61
N LEU A 233 -0.27 -9.75 16.13
CA LEU A 233 -0.75 -10.23 14.83
C LEU A 233 -1.95 -11.15 15.02
N TYR A 234 -2.96 -11.04 14.17
CA TYR A 234 -4.22 -11.77 14.27
C TYR A 234 -4.58 -12.42 12.94
N ARG A 235 -5.26 -13.57 13.00
CA ARG A 235 -5.79 -14.23 11.79
C ARG A 235 -7.18 -13.79 11.44
N ASP A 236 -7.83 -13.04 12.33
CA ASP A 236 -9.10 -12.42 12.06
C ASP A 236 -8.95 -10.91 11.93
N SER A 237 -9.96 -10.33 11.29
CA SER A 237 -10.05 -8.90 11.03
C SER A 237 -10.52 -8.09 12.25
N ASP A 238 -11.04 -8.76 13.29
CA ASP A 238 -11.72 -8.18 14.45
C ASP A 238 -11.01 -8.44 15.79
N PHE A 239 -9.79 -8.97 15.76
CA PHE A 239 -8.89 -9.16 16.91
C PHE A 239 -9.39 -10.17 17.95
N SER A 240 -10.21 -11.13 17.55
CA SER A 240 -10.94 -12.03 18.47
C SER A 240 -10.20 -13.35 18.76
N ASP A 241 -9.25 -13.75 17.92
CA ASP A 241 -8.56 -15.05 18.01
C ASP A 241 -7.45 -15.13 19.07
N GLY A 242 -7.30 -14.08 19.88
CA GLY A 242 -6.30 -13.95 20.93
C GLY A 242 -4.93 -13.43 20.45
N GLY A 243 -4.68 -13.47 19.14
CA GLY A 243 -3.47 -12.95 18.50
C GLY A 243 -2.17 -13.58 18.97
N GLN A 244 -1.08 -13.20 18.32
CA GLN A 244 0.29 -13.52 18.73
C GLN A 244 1.09 -12.27 18.98
N LYS A 245 1.73 -12.22 20.15
CA LYS A 245 2.40 -11.03 20.67
C LYS A 245 3.92 -11.14 20.56
N PHE A 246 4.53 -10.10 20.01
CA PHE A 246 5.97 -9.97 19.81
C PHE A 246 6.46 -8.70 20.48
N HIS A 247 7.57 -8.79 21.22
CA HIS A 247 8.12 -7.66 21.97
C HIS A 247 9.61 -7.47 21.68
N ALA A 248 9.99 -6.25 21.30
CA ALA A 248 11.34 -5.90 20.87
C ALA A 248 12.18 -5.30 22.02
N ALA A 249 12.57 -6.12 23.00
CA ALA A 249 13.22 -5.61 24.22
C ALA A 249 14.65 -5.08 24.02
N GLY A 250 15.47 -5.78 23.22
CA GLY A 250 16.93 -5.56 23.14
C GLY A 250 17.43 -4.81 21.91
N GLY A 251 16.52 -4.32 21.07
CA GLY A 251 16.83 -3.72 19.77
C GLY A 251 15.67 -3.93 18.79
N THR A 252 15.86 -3.57 17.53
CA THR A 252 14.90 -3.89 16.47
C THR A 252 14.72 -5.40 16.40
N LEU A 253 13.49 -5.87 16.55
CA LEU A 253 13.14 -7.28 16.35
C LEU A 253 12.76 -7.47 14.88
N VAL A 254 13.50 -8.31 14.18
CA VAL A 254 13.13 -8.79 12.84
C VAL A 254 12.58 -10.20 12.98
N TYR A 255 11.48 -10.50 12.30
CA TYR A 255 10.86 -11.81 12.36
C TYR A 255 10.28 -12.25 11.01
N SER A 256 10.62 -13.46 10.57
CA SER A 256 9.96 -14.12 9.44
C SER A 256 8.97 -15.14 9.97
N LEU A 257 7.69 -15.00 9.62
CA LEU A 257 6.60 -15.87 10.02
C LEU A 257 6.77 -17.28 9.44
N GLY A 258 6.19 -18.25 10.14
CA GLY A 258 6.26 -19.66 9.75
C GLY A 258 7.59 -20.35 10.01
N ARG A 259 8.63 -19.64 10.47
CA ARG A 259 9.90 -20.27 10.88
C ARG A 259 9.77 -21.16 12.12
N ASP A 260 8.82 -20.87 13.00
CA ASP A 260 8.56 -21.65 14.20
C ASP A 260 7.11 -22.17 14.24
N PRO A 261 6.86 -23.30 14.92
CA PRO A 261 5.52 -23.91 14.98
C PRO A 261 4.42 -23.01 15.53
N LYS A 262 4.75 -21.99 16.34
CA LYS A 262 3.76 -21.09 16.92
C LYS A 262 3.29 -20.03 15.92
N THR A 263 4.10 -19.70 14.92
CA THR A 263 3.77 -18.70 13.88
C THR A 263 3.42 -19.31 12.54
N THR A 264 3.45 -20.65 12.41
CA THR A 264 3.06 -21.33 11.16
C THR A 264 1.64 -20.98 10.73
N SER A 265 0.72 -20.85 11.68
CA SER A 265 -0.66 -20.45 11.39
C SER A 265 -0.84 -18.97 11.08
N LEU A 266 0.22 -18.16 11.14
CA LEU A 266 0.19 -16.74 10.77
C LEU A 266 0.82 -16.49 9.40
N ASN A 267 1.63 -17.41 8.88
CA ASN A 267 2.26 -17.24 7.59
C ASN A 267 1.20 -17.22 6.49
N ASN A 268 1.03 -16.09 5.81
CA ASN A 268 -0.05 -15.87 4.84
C ASN A 268 -1.46 -15.94 5.43
N ASP A 269 -1.60 -15.70 6.72
CA ASP A 269 -2.90 -15.73 7.41
C ASP A 269 -3.11 -14.50 8.30
N VAL A 270 -2.20 -13.51 8.28
CA VAL A 270 -2.40 -12.27 9.04
C VAL A 270 -3.51 -11.44 8.39
N GLU A 271 -4.57 -11.19 9.15
CA GLU A 271 -5.71 -10.35 8.75
C GLU A 271 -5.79 -9.04 9.53
N SER A 272 -5.14 -8.92 10.69
CA SER A 272 -5.03 -7.63 11.37
C SER A 272 -3.80 -7.54 12.27
N VAL A 273 -3.38 -6.31 12.55
CA VAL A 273 -2.22 -6.00 13.38
C VAL A 273 -2.52 -4.84 14.31
N ARG A 274 -1.87 -4.82 15.48
CA ARG A 274 -1.82 -3.64 16.36
C ARG A 274 -0.42 -3.46 16.91
N VAL A 275 0.04 -2.21 16.98
CA VAL A 275 1.39 -1.89 17.44
C VAL A 275 1.32 -0.80 18.51
N TYR A 276 2.12 -0.96 19.55
CA TYR A 276 2.25 0.03 20.62
C TYR A 276 3.65 0.01 21.23
N CYS A 277 4.17 1.18 21.49
CA CYS A 277 5.38 1.47 22.24
C CYS A 277 4.98 2.28 23.51
#